data_AF-A0A521GWB6-F1
#
_entry.id   AF-A0A521GWB6-F1
#
_cell.length_a   1.000
_cell.length_b   1.000
_cell.length_c   1.000
_cell.angle_alpha   90.00
_cell.angle_beta   90.00
_cell.angle_gamma   90.00
#
_symmetry.space_group_name_H-M   'P 1'
#
loop_
_entity.id
_entity.type
_entity.pdbx_description
1 polymer ?
#
loop_
_entity_poly.entity_id
_entity_poly.type
_entity_poly.pdbx_seq_one_letter_code
_entity_poly.pdbx_strand_id
1 'polypeptide(L)' 'MRRDEVVQLAAVRWIEIIGEAAARVSPELQARHPDVPWADIVGMRHRLPRLGLPP' A
#
# COMPACT_ATOMS: atom_id res chain seq x y z
N MET A 1 13.20 3.99 -22.66
CA MET A 1 12.14 3.65 -21.68
C MET A 1 12.00 4.85 -20.74
N ARG A 2 10.78 5.38 -20.65
CA ARG A 2 10.47 6.76 -20.22
C ARG A 2 10.35 6.81 -18.69
N ARG A 3 10.69 7.96 -18.09
CA ARG A 3 10.61 8.29 -16.64
C ARG A 3 9.37 7.74 -15.92
N ASP A 4 8.26 7.57 -16.64
CA ASP A 4 6.98 7.09 -16.15
C ASP A 4 7.06 5.71 -15.49
N GLU A 5 7.91 4.79 -15.98
CA GLU A 5 8.05 3.44 -15.40
C GLU A 5 8.64 3.47 -13.98
N VAL A 6 9.69 4.28 -13.76
CA VAL A 6 10.32 4.44 -12.44
C VAL A 6 9.34 5.08 -11.46
N VAL A 7 8.58 6.08 -11.91
CA VAL A 7 7.54 6.73 -11.10
C VAL A 7 6.43 5.75 -10.75
N GLN A 8 6.00 4.92 -11.70
CA GLN A 8 4.99 3.90 -11.47
C GLN A 8 5.45 2.83 -10.47
N LEU A 9 6.66 2.27 -10.65
CA LEU A 9 7.24 1.30 -9.72
C LEU A 9 7.42 1.89 -8.32
N ALA A 10 7.91 3.12 -8.22
CA ALA A 10 8.00 3.81 -6.95
C ALA A 10 6.61 3.94 -6.31
N ALA A 11 5.61 4.44 -7.04
CA ALA A 11 4.24 4.60 -6.52
C ALA A 11 3.65 3.28 -6.02
N VAL A 12 3.83 2.18 -6.76
CA VAL A 12 3.43 0.82 -6.32
C VAL A 12 4.08 0.47 -4.99
N ARG A 13 5.41 0.68 -4.88
CA ARG A 13 6.15 0.38 -3.65
C ARG A 13 5.70 1.24 -2.46
N TRP A 14 5.39 2.52 -2.68
CA TRP A 14 4.88 3.39 -1.64
C TRP A 14 3.51 2.91 -1.13
N ILE A 15 2.61 2.47 -2.03
CA ILE A 15 1.30 1.94 -1.65
C ILE A 15 1.44 0.66 -0.81
N GLU A 16 2.37 -0.24 -1.15
CA GLU A 16 2.66 -1.44 -0.35
C GLU A 16 3.13 -1.08 1.07
N ILE A 17 4.05 -0.11 1.20
CA ILE A 17 4.57 0.35 2.49
C ILE A 17 3.45 0.96 3.34
N ILE A 18 2.57 1.77 2.75
CA ILE A 18 1.42 2.36 3.45
C ILE A 18 0.48 1.27 3.96
N GLY A 19 0.18 0.26 3.13
CA GLY A 19 -0.68 -0.86 3.52
C GLY A 19 -0.10 -1.68 4.68
N GLU A 20 1.22 -1.90 4.69
CA GLU A 20 1.90 -2.60 5.79
C GLU A 20 1.98 -1.75 7.06
N ALA A 21 2.22 -0.44 6.92
CA ALA A 21 2.18 0.48 8.05
C ALA A 21 0.79 0.51 8.71
N ALA A 22 -0.28 0.60 7.90
CA ALA A 22 -1.65 0.55 8.38
C ALA A 22 -1.97 -0.76 9.13
N ALA A 23 -1.43 -1.90 8.66
CA ALA A 23 -1.62 -3.20 9.32
C ALA A 23 -0.93 -3.30 10.69
N ARG A 24 0.08 -2.45 10.95
CA ARG A 24 0.80 -2.39 12.23
C ARG A 24 0.21 -1.37 13.20
N VAL A 25 -0.74 -0.55 12.76
CA VAL A 25 -1.48 0.34 13.66
C VAL A 25 -2.33 -0.50 14.60
N SER A 26 -2.31 -0.18 15.90
CA SER A 26 -3.03 -0.98 16.90
C SER A 26 -4.56 -0.92 16.67
N PRO A 27 -5.30 -1.99 16.98
CA PRO A 27 -6.76 -2.01 16.81
C PRO A 27 -7.47 -0.88 17.57
N GLU A 28 -6.94 -0.49 18.72
CA GLU A 28 -7.51 0.59 19.55
C GLU A 28 -7.39 1.94 18.84
N LEU A 29 -6.26 2.20 18.18
CA LEU A 29 -6.07 3.43 17.41
C LEU A 29 -6.92 3.42 16.13
N GLN A 30 -7.05 2.28 15.46
CA GLN A 30 -7.95 2.14 14.31
C GLN A 30 -9.40 2.40 14.70
N ALA A 31 -9.85 1.83 15.82
CA ALA A 31 -11.21 2.02 16.33
C ALA A 31 -11.52 3.47 16.73
N ARG A 32 -10.50 4.24 17.16
CA ARG A 32 -10.62 5.67 17.47
C ARG A 32 -10.74 6.56 16.23
N HIS A 33 -10.38 6.05 15.05
CA HIS A 33 -10.43 6.76 13.77
C HIS A 33 -11.23 5.96 12.73
N PRO A 34 -12.55 5.79 12.95
CA PRO A 34 -13.39 4.99 12.05
C PRO A 34 -13.64 5.66 10.68
N ASP A 35 -13.31 6.94 10.55
CA ASP A 35 -13.34 7.70 9.30
C ASP A 35 -12.23 7.28 8.32
N VAL A 36 -11.16 6.67 8.84
CA VAL A 36 -10.07 6.11 8.02
C VAL A 36 -10.48 4.70 7.56
N PRO A 37 -10.43 4.39 6.26
CA PRO A 37 -10.81 3.08 5.73
C PRO A 37 -9.68 2.04 5.92
N TRP A 38 -9.38 1.70 7.18
CA TRP A 38 -8.24 0.85 7.55
C TRP A 38 -8.17 -0.47 6.78
N ALA A 39 -9.29 -1.19 6.66
CA ALA A 39 -9.36 -2.46 5.97
C ALA A 39 -8.97 -2.34 4.49
N ASP A 40 -9.40 -1.28 3.82
CA ASP A 40 -9.09 -1.04 2.41
C ASP A 40 -7.61 -0.68 2.20
N ILE A 41 -7.04 0.11 3.12
CA ILE A 41 -5.63 0.52 3.11
C ILE A 41 -4.74 -0.71 3.33
N VAL A 42 -5.04 -1.54 4.33
CA VAL A 42 -4.33 -2.80 4.59
C VAL A 42 -4.42 -3.74 3.39
N GLY A 43 -5.58 -3.80 2.73
CA GLY A 43 -5.81 -4.62 1.54
C GLY A 43 -5.09 -4.15 0.27
N MET A 44 -4.51 -2.94 0.24
CA MET A 44 -3.85 -2.42 -0.97
C MET A 44 -2.59 -3.20 -1.37
N ARG A 45 -1.91 -3.83 -0.40
CA ARG A 45 -0.70 -4.62 -0.64
C ARG A 45 -0.90 -5.85 -1.54
N HIS A 46 -2.15 -6.28 -1.77
CA HIS A 46 -2.47 -7.45 -2.60
C HIS A 46 -3.09 -7.08 -3.96
N ARG A 47 -3.41 -5.80 -4.20
CA ARG A 47 -4.18 -5.37 -5.40
C ARG A 47 -3.32 -4.89 -6.56
N LEU A 48 -2.01 -4.73 -6.36
CA LEU A 48 -1.11 -4.28 -7.41
C LEU A 48 -0.45 -5.50 -8.05
N PRO A 49 -0.67 -5.77 -9.35
CA PRO A 49 0.05 -6.82 -10.04
C PRO A 49 1.54 -6.47 -9.97
N ARG A 50 2.35 -7.39 -9.46
CA ARG A 50 3.82 -7.28 -9.45
C ARG A 50 4.23 -7.08 -10.91
N LEU A 51 4.53 -5.83 -11.30
CA LEU A 51 4.88 -5.48 -12.67
C LEU A 51 6.22 -6.16 -13.00
N GLY A 52 6.15 -7.33 -13.65
CA GLY A 52 7.19 -7.90 -14.52
C GLY A 52 8.65 -7.91 -14.04
N LEU A 53 8.95 -7.94 -12.75
CA LEU A 53 10.32 -8.11 -12.27
C LEU A 53 10.70 -9.60 -12.27
N PRO A 54 11.85 -10.00 -12.87
CA PRO A 54 12.41 -11.32 -12.63
C PRO A 54 12.73 -11.49 -11.13
N PRO A 55 12.76 -12.74 -10.63
CA PRO A 55 12.85 -13.06 -9.21
C PRO A 55 14.03 -12.41 -8.49
#